data_AF-A0A3C0FCG8-F1
#
_entry.id   AF-A0A3C0FCG8-F1
#
_cell.length_a   1.000
_cell.length_b   1.000
_cell.length_c   1.000
_cell.angle_alpha   90.00
_cell.angle_beta   90.00
_cell.angle_gamma   90.00
#
_symmetry.space_group_name_H-M   'P 1'
#
loop_
_entity.id
_entity.type
_entity.pdbx_description
1 polymer ?
#
loop_
_entity_poly.entity_id
_entity_poly.type
_entity_poly.pdbx_seq_one_letter_code
_entity_poly.pdbx_strand_id
1 'polypeptide(L)'
;AETAVRAPRDLLDAAATEALRQVAVAEVKEVYESDPRVAAGVEQAIIAAFDYLNQVREAALTRVEQAQLFSARHPQLGNTPVAALLDASADQLEHARAAALEVARVAMATGIKPEALDVQRARVSPQLAAAQVAPGIRPGVAGLVADALKPNLVHSAAETARRRLAAAEGVELVRIPRGSYILRAGDIVTDRHLELLRLLGMLQPGLNVRAWSAAFLLALGTVLFHGAYLYAFKPTVATDSKKLLILSVVYLGVLGISRGVGGLSWYLAPAAAGTMLLTTMLDGQVAMASGMAMSLTVGVMAGGEFRVFAVAAIGGLAGVYGVSR
;
A
#
# COMPACT_ATOMS: atom_id res chain seq x y z
N ALA A 1 -42.46 -9.76 -13.40
CA ALA A 1 -41.27 -9.53 -14.25
C ALA A 1 -40.10 -9.33 -13.31
N GLU A 2 -39.14 -10.25 -13.27
CA GLU A 2 -37.98 -10.16 -12.38
C GLU A 2 -37.01 -9.09 -12.89
N THR A 3 -37.07 -7.89 -12.31
CA THR A 3 -36.10 -6.81 -12.53
C THR A 3 -34.80 -7.12 -11.77
N ALA A 4 -34.00 -8.03 -12.33
CA ALA A 4 -32.66 -8.33 -11.82
C ALA A 4 -31.59 -7.71 -12.74
N VAL A 5 -30.58 -7.09 -12.14
CA VAL A 5 -29.45 -6.48 -12.87
C VAL A 5 -28.32 -7.49 -12.92
N ARG A 6 -27.89 -7.84 -14.14
CA ARG A 6 -26.83 -8.82 -14.38
C ARG A 6 -25.59 -8.17 -14.98
N ALA A 7 -24.43 -8.78 -14.70
CA ALA A 7 -23.16 -8.38 -15.29
C ALA A 7 -23.18 -8.57 -16.83
N PRO A 8 -22.98 -7.51 -17.63
CA PRO A 8 -23.01 -7.62 -19.09
C PRO A 8 -21.75 -8.29 -19.68
N ARG A 9 -20.66 -8.32 -18.91
CA ARG A 9 -19.35 -8.88 -19.27
C ARG A 9 -18.65 -9.41 -18.02
N ASP A 10 -17.59 -10.18 -18.23
CA ASP A 10 -16.70 -10.58 -17.15
C ASP A 10 -16.00 -9.34 -16.56
N LEU A 11 -15.92 -9.30 -15.24
CA LEU A 11 -15.23 -8.24 -14.50
C LEU A 11 -14.25 -8.86 -13.51
N LEU A 12 -13.02 -8.36 -13.54
CA LEU A 12 -12.05 -8.62 -12.48
C LEU A 12 -12.34 -7.68 -11.32
N ASP A 13 -12.61 -8.24 -10.15
CA ASP A 13 -12.86 -7.48 -8.94
C ASP A 13 -11.56 -7.29 -8.16
N ALA A 14 -10.82 -6.24 -8.52
CA ALA A 14 -9.56 -5.91 -7.88
C ALA A 14 -9.73 -5.60 -6.38
N ALA A 15 -10.83 -4.93 -6.00
CA ALA A 15 -11.09 -4.55 -4.63
C ALA A 15 -11.36 -5.76 -3.73
N ALA A 16 -12.21 -6.69 -4.17
CA ALA A 16 -12.46 -7.93 -3.41
C ALA A 16 -11.22 -8.82 -3.37
N THR A 17 -10.46 -8.90 -4.46
CA THR A 17 -9.19 -9.65 -4.48
C THR A 17 -8.21 -9.08 -3.47
N GLU A 18 -8.05 -7.76 -3.41
CA GLU A 18 -7.13 -7.12 -2.47
C GLU A 18 -7.59 -7.28 -1.01
N ALA A 19 -8.90 -7.23 -0.76
CA ALA A 19 -9.44 -7.52 0.57
C ALA A 19 -9.10 -8.96 1.02
N LEU A 20 -9.24 -9.95 0.13
CA LEU A 20 -8.85 -11.33 0.42
C LEU A 20 -7.34 -11.48 0.64
N ARG A 21 -6.51 -10.76 -0.12
CA ARG A 21 -5.06 -10.71 0.12
C ARG A 21 -4.71 -10.17 1.50
N GLN A 22 -5.36 -9.09 1.93
CA GLN A 22 -5.14 -8.52 3.25
C GLN A 22 -5.51 -9.50 4.36
N VAL A 23 -6.63 -10.22 4.22
CA VAL A 23 -7.02 -11.28 5.17
C VAL A 23 -5.97 -12.39 5.19
N ALA A 24 -5.56 -12.90 4.02
CA ALA A 24 -4.55 -13.95 3.92
C ALA A 24 -3.22 -13.54 4.55
N VAL A 25 -2.79 -12.28 4.35
CA VAL A 25 -1.58 -11.70 4.95
C VAL A 25 -1.70 -11.58 6.47
N ALA A 26 -2.87 -11.18 6.96
CA ALA A 26 -3.14 -11.02 8.40
C ALA A 26 -3.16 -12.35 9.15
N GLU A 27 -3.55 -13.44 8.50
CA GLU A 27 -3.54 -14.79 9.07
C GLU A 27 -2.13 -15.40 9.16
N VAL A 28 -1.13 -14.84 8.46
CA VAL A 28 0.26 -15.31 8.52
C VAL A 28 0.86 -15.01 9.89
N LYS A 29 1.08 -16.08 10.66
CA LYS A 29 1.79 -16.04 11.94
C LYS A 29 3.23 -15.61 11.75
N GLU A 30 3.73 -14.84 12.71
CA GLU A 30 5.13 -14.46 12.79
C GLU A 30 6.03 -15.69 12.92
N VAL A 31 7.14 -15.66 12.19
CA VAL A 31 8.12 -16.74 12.14
C VAL A 31 9.28 -16.40 13.05
N TYR A 32 9.68 -17.37 13.87
CA TYR A 32 10.82 -17.25 14.78
C TYR A 32 11.90 -18.24 14.36
N GLU A 33 13.15 -17.80 14.42
CA GLU A 33 14.34 -18.58 14.10
C GLU A 33 15.29 -18.59 15.30
N SER A 34 15.99 -19.70 15.50
CA SER A 34 16.98 -19.83 16.55
C SER A 34 18.25 -19.06 16.19
N ASP A 35 18.71 -18.15 17.07
CA ASP A 35 19.98 -17.44 16.90
C ASP A 35 21.17 -18.35 17.33
N PRO A 36 22.04 -18.77 16.39
CA PRO A 36 23.17 -19.65 16.70
C PRO A 36 24.20 -19.00 17.63
N ARG A 37 24.29 -17.66 17.64
CA ARG A 37 25.26 -16.93 18.49
C ARG A 37 24.88 -17.04 19.95
N VAL A 38 23.58 -17.05 20.26
CA VAL A 38 23.09 -17.27 21.63
C VAL A 38 23.41 -18.70 22.07
N ALA A 39 23.17 -19.69 21.20
CA ALA A 39 23.51 -21.08 21.48
C ALA A 39 25.01 -21.29 21.77
N ALA A 40 25.88 -20.72 20.93
CA ALA A 40 27.33 -20.74 21.17
C ALA A 40 27.73 -20.05 22.48
N GLY A 41 27.07 -18.94 22.83
CA GLY A 41 27.28 -18.24 24.11
C GLY A 41 26.88 -19.09 25.33
N VAL A 42 25.83 -19.89 25.23
CA VAL A 42 25.40 -20.82 26.30
C VAL A 42 26.42 -21.93 26.48
N GLU A 43 26.88 -22.55 25.39
CA GLU A 43 27.93 -23.59 25.45
C GLU A 43 29.21 -23.03 26.12
N GLN A 44 29.63 -21.82 25.73
CA GLN A 44 30.81 -21.17 26.30
C GLN A 44 30.63 -20.83 27.79
N ALA A 45 29.43 -20.44 28.22
CA ALA A 45 29.13 -20.17 29.63
C ALA A 45 29.23 -21.44 30.49
N ILE A 46 28.76 -22.58 29.97
CA ILE A 46 28.89 -23.88 30.64
C ILE A 46 30.36 -24.28 30.74
N ILE A 47 31.11 -24.17 29.65
CA ILE A 47 32.56 -24.44 29.63
C ILE A 47 33.26 -23.60 30.71
N ALA A 48 33.03 -22.29 30.72
CA ALA A 48 33.65 -21.38 31.67
C ALA A 48 33.28 -21.69 33.14
N ALA A 49 32.06 -22.16 33.40
CA ALA A 49 31.63 -22.54 34.75
C ALA A 49 32.36 -23.78 35.26
N PHE A 50 32.55 -24.80 34.40
CA PHE A 50 33.32 -26.00 34.76
C PHE A 50 34.82 -25.70 34.90
N ASP A 51 35.38 -24.85 34.02
CA ASP A 51 36.78 -24.43 34.12
C ASP A 51 37.02 -23.65 35.42
N TYR A 52 36.09 -22.76 35.78
CA TYR A 52 36.13 -22.03 37.04
C TYR A 52 35.97 -22.95 38.26
N LEU A 53 35.11 -23.97 38.19
CA LEU A 53 34.98 -24.99 39.24
C LEU A 53 36.32 -25.69 39.50
N ASN A 54 37.05 -26.08 38.44
CA ASN A 54 38.36 -26.71 38.57
C ASN A 54 39.40 -25.75 39.17
N GLN A 55 39.43 -24.49 38.76
CA GLN A 55 40.30 -23.46 39.37
C GLN A 55 40.03 -23.29 40.86
N VAL A 56 38.74 -23.26 41.26
CA VAL A 56 38.36 -23.15 42.67
C VAL A 56 38.76 -24.40 43.47
N ARG A 57 38.69 -25.60 42.88
CA ARG A 57 39.11 -26.85 43.53
C ARG A 57 40.61 -26.90 43.80
N GLU A 58 41.41 -26.29 42.92
CA GLU A 58 42.88 -26.23 43.03
C GLU A 58 43.37 -25.06 43.90
N ALA A 59 42.50 -24.10 44.23
CA ALA A 59 42.85 -22.98 45.10
C ALA A 59 43.17 -23.46 46.53
N ALA A 60 44.23 -22.90 47.12
CA ALA A 60 44.65 -23.15 48.50
C ALA A 60 43.72 -22.47 49.53
N LEU A 61 42.44 -22.84 49.49
CA LEU A 61 41.35 -22.33 50.34
C LEU A 61 40.67 -23.49 51.07
N THR A 62 39.98 -23.20 52.17
CA THR A 62 39.14 -24.20 52.84
C THR A 62 37.95 -24.58 51.96
N ARG A 63 37.37 -25.77 52.17
CA ARG A 63 36.16 -26.21 51.43
C ARG A 63 35.00 -25.23 51.53
N VAL A 64 34.86 -24.58 52.68
CA VAL A 64 33.81 -23.57 52.91
C VAL A 64 34.06 -22.33 52.07
N GLU A 65 35.30 -21.83 52.02
CA GLU A 65 35.68 -20.69 51.19
C GLU A 65 35.58 -21.00 49.69
N GLN A 66 35.96 -22.21 49.27
CA GLN A 66 35.78 -22.68 47.89
C GLN A 66 34.30 -22.67 47.48
N ALA A 67 33.43 -23.21 48.33
CA ALA A 67 31.99 -23.24 48.08
C ALA A 67 31.37 -21.82 48.03
N GLN A 68 31.80 -20.93 48.92
CA GLN A 68 31.38 -19.52 48.92
C GLN A 68 31.84 -18.79 47.66
N LEU A 69 33.11 -18.96 47.28
CA LEU A 69 33.70 -18.33 46.10
C LEU A 69 32.99 -18.76 44.81
N PHE A 70 32.71 -20.06 44.67
CA PHE A 70 31.97 -20.58 43.52
C PHE A 70 30.52 -20.08 43.49
N SER A 71 29.82 -20.11 44.63
CA SER A 71 28.43 -19.66 44.74
C SER A 71 28.28 -18.16 44.48
N ALA A 72 29.28 -17.34 44.85
CA ALA A 72 29.27 -15.89 44.62
C ALA A 72 29.23 -15.54 43.11
N ARG A 73 29.83 -16.38 42.26
CA ARG A 73 29.80 -16.19 40.80
C ARG A 73 28.57 -16.81 40.13
N HIS A 74 27.89 -17.72 40.83
CA HIS A 74 26.71 -18.43 40.35
C HIS A 74 25.54 -18.34 41.36
N PRO A 75 25.04 -17.13 41.65
CA PRO A 75 24.03 -16.90 42.70
C PRO A 75 22.72 -17.66 42.49
N GLN A 76 22.44 -18.08 41.24
CA GLN A 76 21.23 -18.81 40.86
C GLN A 76 21.25 -20.29 41.27
N LEU A 77 22.40 -20.79 41.72
CA LEU A 77 22.51 -22.11 42.34
C LEU A 77 21.77 -22.15 43.70
N GLY A 78 21.51 -21.02 44.35
CA GLY A 78 20.72 -20.95 45.59
C GLY A 78 21.24 -21.91 46.68
N ASN A 79 20.36 -22.79 47.17
CA ASN A 79 20.67 -23.79 48.20
C ASN A 79 21.25 -25.10 47.64
N THR A 80 21.67 -25.12 46.38
CA THR A 80 22.21 -26.33 45.76
C THR A 80 23.53 -26.70 46.45
N PRO A 81 23.73 -27.95 46.87
CA PRO A 81 24.94 -28.36 47.60
C PRO A 81 26.17 -28.33 46.67
N VAL A 82 26.84 -27.17 46.60
CA VAL A 82 28.10 -26.95 45.86
C VAL A 82 29.23 -27.85 46.39
N ALA A 83 29.17 -28.25 47.65
CA ALA A 83 30.11 -29.20 48.24
C ALA A 83 30.21 -30.51 47.44
N ALA A 84 29.08 -31.04 46.95
CA ALA A 84 29.06 -32.26 46.15
C ALA A 84 29.78 -32.09 44.80
N LEU A 85 29.73 -30.91 44.19
CA LEU A 85 30.48 -30.60 42.97
C LEU A 85 31.99 -30.52 43.23
N LEU A 86 32.37 -29.93 44.37
CA LEU A 86 33.78 -29.77 44.76
C LEU A 86 34.45 -31.11 45.11
N ASP A 87 33.69 -32.03 45.71
CA ASP A 87 34.14 -33.37 46.14
C ASP A 87 34.07 -34.44 45.03
N ALA A 88 33.49 -34.12 43.88
CA ALA A 88 33.37 -35.03 42.74
C ALA A 88 34.75 -35.44 42.17
N SER A 89 34.84 -36.65 41.63
CA SER A 89 36.05 -37.10 40.91
C SER A 89 36.20 -36.36 39.57
N ALA A 90 37.42 -36.34 39.03
CA ALA A 90 37.66 -35.76 37.70
C ALA A 90 36.78 -36.43 36.62
N ASP A 91 36.68 -37.76 36.64
CA ASP A 91 35.86 -38.52 35.69
C ASP A 91 34.37 -38.17 35.80
N GLN A 92 33.86 -37.98 37.04
CA GLN A 92 32.47 -37.58 37.26
C GLN A 92 32.18 -36.18 36.71
N LEU A 93 33.14 -35.25 36.85
CA LEU A 93 32.99 -33.89 36.35
C LEU A 93 33.11 -33.81 34.83
N GLU A 94 34.03 -34.57 34.21
CA GLU A 94 34.13 -34.64 32.75
C GLU A 94 32.88 -35.24 32.11
N HIS A 95 32.37 -36.35 32.67
CA HIS A 95 31.10 -36.92 32.23
C HIS A 95 29.94 -35.93 32.38
N ALA A 96 29.88 -35.24 33.51
CA ALA A 96 28.83 -34.26 33.76
C ALA A 96 28.93 -33.02 32.86
N ARG A 97 30.15 -32.59 32.51
CA ARG A 97 30.42 -31.49 31.57
C ARG A 97 29.96 -31.86 30.16
N ALA A 98 30.29 -33.06 29.69
CA ALA A 98 29.83 -33.56 28.39
C ALA A 98 28.30 -33.66 28.34
N ALA A 99 27.67 -34.22 29.39
CA ALA A 99 26.22 -34.30 29.50
C ALA A 99 25.56 -32.91 29.55
N ALA A 100 26.13 -31.95 30.30
CA ALA A 100 25.62 -30.59 30.39
C ALA A 100 25.64 -29.87 29.03
N LEU A 101 26.72 -30.01 28.28
CA LEU A 101 26.85 -29.42 26.94
C LEU A 101 25.85 -30.03 25.97
N GLU A 102 25.67 -31.35 25.98
CA GLU A 102 24.71 -32.00 25.09
C GLU A 102 23.27 -31.64 25.42
N VAL A 103 22.91 -31.61 26.71
CA VAL A 103 21.59 -31.16 27.17
C VAL A 103 21.33 -29.72 26.74
N ALA A 104 22.30 -28.82 26.93
CA ALA A 104 22.18 -27.43 26.50
C ALA A 104 22.05 -27.32 24.97
N ARG A 105 22.84 -28.08 24.21
CA ARG A 105 22.78 -28.08 22.75
C ARG A 105 21.41 -28.51 22.23
N VAL A 106 20.86 -29.60 22.77
CA VAL A 106 19.52 -30.09 22.39
C VAL A 106 18.45 -29.05 22.72
N ALA A 107 18.50 -28.47 23.92
CA ALA A 107 17.54 -27.45 24.34
C ALA A 107 17.60 -26.20 23.45
N MET A 108 18.82 -25.71 23.14
CA MET A 108 19.02 -24.54 22.29
C MET A 108 18.68 -24.83 20.82
N ALA A 109 18.90 -26.05 20.32
CA ALA A 109 18.53 -26.45 18.96
C ALA A 109 17.01 -26.45 18.75
N THR A 110 16.22 -26.87 19.76
CA THR A 110 14.76 -26.81 19.69
C THR A 110 14.19 -25.39 19.69
N GLY A 111 14.99 -24.39 20.09
CA GLY A 111 14.56 -23.01 20.21
C GLY A 111 13.79 -22.75 21.51
N ILE A 112 14.25 -21.76 22.27
CA ILE A 112 13.66 -21.39 23.56
C ILE A 112 13.03 -20.00 23.42
N LYS A 113 11.71 -19.94 23.58
CA LYS A 113 10.97 -18.68 23.71
C LYS A 113 11.14 -18.11 25.12
N PRO A 114 11.02 -16.78 25.31
CA PRO A 114 11.09 -16.18 26.64
C PRO A 114 10.13 -16.81 27.66
N GLU A 115 8.90 -17.12 27.25
CA GLU A 115 7.86 -17.68 28.13
C GLU A 115 8.08 -19.17 28.46
N ALA A 116 8.87 -19.86 27.62
CA ALA A 116 9.16 -21.29 27.77
C ALA A 116 10.47 -21.55 28.54
N LEU A 117 11.22 -20.51 28.90
CA LEU A 117 12.56 -20.64 29.50
C LEU A 117 12.52 -21.46 30.80
N ASP A 118 11.60 -21.15 31.71
CA ASP A 118 11.51 -21.84 33.00
C ASP A 118 11.07 -23.31 32.85
N VAL A 119 10.21 -23.59 31.85
CA VAL A 119 9.84 -24.96 31.49
C VAL A 119 11.05 -25.73 30.98
N GLN A 120 11.91 -25.11 30.16
CA GLN A 120 13.13 -25.75 29.67
C GLN A 120 14.16 -25.97 30.79
N ARG A 121 14.32 -24.99 31.68
CA ARG A 121 15.18 -25.13 32.88
C ARG A 121 14.75 -26.30 33.76
N ALA A 122 13.45 -26.49 33.97
CA ALA A 122 12.92 -27.61 34.75
C ALA A 122 13.19 -28.99 34.10
N ARG A 123 13.32 -29.04 32.77
CA ARG A 123 13.61 -30.29 32.00
C ARG A 123 15.08 -30.71 32.04
N VAL A 124 15.99 -29.81 32.41
CA VAL A 124 17.43 -30.08 32.47
C VAL A 124 17.75 -31.23 33.43
N SER A 125 17.22 -31.21 34.66
CA SER A 125 17.54 -32.22 35.67
C SER A 125 17.12 -33.66 35.26
N PRO A 126 15.89 -33.88 34.75
CA PRO A 126 15.50 -35.16 34.13
C PRO A 126 16.40 -35.60 32.97
N GLN A 127 16.83 -34.68 32.11
CA GLN A 127 17.71 -34.99 30.98
C GLN A 127 19.12 -35.40 31.44
N LEU A 128 19.67 -34.73 32.46
CA LEU A 128 20.94 -35.12 33.08
C LEU A 128 20.83 -36.46 33.82
N ALA A 129 19.65 -36.78 34.37
CA ALA A 129 19.39 -38.11 34.94
C ALA A 129 19.44 -39.20 33.86
N ALA A 130 18.82 -38.96 32.70
CA ALA A 130 18.87 -39.87 31.56
C ALA A 130 20.29 -40.03 30.99
N ALA A 131 21.10 -38.96 31.03
CA ALA A 131 22.51 -38.98 30.69
C ALA A 131 23.41 -39.62 31.78
N GLN A 132 22.83 -40.24 32.81
CA GLN A 132 23.53 -40.95 33.89
C GLN A 132 24.48 -40.06 34.71
N VAL A 133 24.20 -38.76 34.82
CA VAL A 133 24.95 -37.88 35.73
C VAL A 133 24.69 -38.30 37.18
N ALA A 134 25.77 -38.44 37.96
CA ALA A 134 25.71 -38.95 39.33
C ALA A 134 24.71 -38.14 40.19
N PRO A 135 23.83 -38.80 40.96
CA PRO A 135 22.76 -38.12 41.70
C PRO A 135 23.25 -37.02 42.65
N GLY A 136 24.44 -37.17 43.24
CA GLY A 136 25.02 -36.20 44.17
C GLY A 136 25.39 -34.86 43.54
N ILE A 137 25.88 -34.87 42.29
CA ILE A 137 26.31 -33.65 41.58
C ILE A 137 25.24 -33.08 40.66
N ARG A 138 24.24 -33.88 40.30
CA ARG A 138 23.20 -33.54 39.32
C ARG A 138 22.47 -32.22 39.62
N PRO A 139 22.04 -31.92 40.86
CA PRO A 139 21.39 -30.63 41.16
C PRO A 139 22.31 -29.44 40.85
N GLY A 140 23.60 -29.56 41.18
CA GLY A 140 24.63 -28.56 40.89
C GLY A 140 24.78 -28.31 39.40
N VAL A 141 24.95 -29.39 38.63
CA VAL A 141 25.11 -29.31 37.17
C VAL A 141 23.84 -28.81 36.48
N ALA A 142 22.66 -29.23 36.96
CA ALA A 142 21.39 -28.74 36.46
C ALA A 142 21.23 -27.22 36.68
N GLY A 143 21.65 -26.71 37.84
CA GLY A 143 21.65 -25.28 38.12
C GLY A 143 22.59 -24.49 37.21
N LEU A 144 23.79 -25.02 36.91
CA LEU A 144 24.73 -24.38 35.98
C LEU A 144 24.17 -24.28 34.56
N VAL A 145 23.57 -25.36 34.06
CA VAL A 145 22.93 -25.36 32.73
C VAL A 145 21.71 -24.43 32.73
N ALA A 146 20.87 -24.47 33.76
CA ALA A 146 19.68 -23.63 33.85
C ALA A 146 20.01 -22.13 33.90
N ASP A 147 21.10 -21.74 34.57
CA ASP A 147 21.60 -20.36 34.60
C ASP A 147 22.18 -19.94 33.24
N ALA A 148 22.88 -20.85 32.56
CA ALA A 148 23.44 -20.59 31.23
C ALA A 148 22.35 -20.44 30.15
N LEU A 149 21.25 -21.21 30.23
CA LEU A 149 20.17 -21.19 29.24
C LEU A 149 19.55 -19.79 29.12
N LYS A 150 19.42 -19.35 27.86
CA LYS A 150 18.82 -18.07 27.48
C LYS A 150 17.85 -18.27 26.32
N PRO A 151 16.80 -17.44 26.19
CA PRO A 151 15.95 -17.45 25.01
C PRO A 151 16.77 -17.18 23.75
N ASN A 152 16.61 -18.01 22.73
CA ASN A 152 17.31 -17.87 21.45
C ASN A 152 16.37 -17.84 20.24
N LEU A 153 15.06 -17.94 20.43
CA LEU A 153 14.10 -17.71 19.35
C LEU A 153 13.95 -16.21 19.12
N VAL A 154 14.39 -15.75 17.95
CA VAL A 154 14.30 -14.36 17.51
C VAL A 154 13.30 -14.26 16.37
N HIS A 155 12.50 -13.20 16.35
CA HIS A 155 11.56 -12.94 15.26
C HIS A 155 12.31 -12.71 13.94
N SER A 156 12.02 -13.53 12.93
CA SER A 156 12.54 -13.40 11.58
C SER A 156 11.59 -12.54 10.75
N ALA A 157 11.86 -11.23 10.73
CA ALA A 157 11.08 -10.29 9.92
C ALA A 157 11.14 -10.62 8.43
N ALA A 158 12.30 -11.10 7.95
CA ALA A 158 12.50 -11.46 6.56
C ALA A 158 11.65 -12.68 6.16
N GLU A 159 11.69 -13.76 6.94
CA GLU A 159 10.90 -14.96 6.65
C GLU A 159 9.40 -14.70 6.83
N THR A 160 9.01 -13.92 7.84
CA THR A 160 7.61 -13.50 8.03
C THR A 160 7.12 -12.69 6.83
N ALA A 161 7.91 -11.74 6.34
CA ALA A 161 7.58 -10.97 5.15
C ALA A 161 7.48 -11.87 3.90
N ARG A 162 8.40 -12.82 3.74
CA ARG A 162 8.36 -13.80 2.64
C ARG A 162 7.07 -14.63 2.66
N ARG A 163 6.66 -15.12 3.83
CA ARG A 163 5.41 -15.89 3.97
C ARG A 163 4.17 -15.05 3.74
N ARG A 164 4.17 -13.79 4.19
CA ARG A 164 3.09 -12.82 3.89
C ARG A 164 2.97 -12.58 2.39
N LEU A 165 4.08 -12.39 1.69
CA LEU A 165 4.09 -12.22 0.24
C LEU A 165 3.53 -13.47 -0.46
N ALA A 166 4.02 -14.65 -0.12
CA ALA A 166 3.53 -15.90 -0.69
C ALA A 166 2.03 -16.13 -0.42
N ALA A 167 1.53 -15.75 0.76
CA ALA A 167 0.11 -15.81 1.08
C ALA A 167 -0.72 -14.84 0.21
N ALA A 168 -0.24 -13.61 -0.01
CA ALA A 168 -0.90 -12.65 -0.89
C ALA A 168 -0.91 -13.10 -2.37
N GLU A 169 0.19 -13.69 -2.83
CA GLU A 169 0.32 -14.21 -4.21
C GLU A 169 -0.51 -15.47 -4.44
N GLY A 170 -0.72 -16.28 -3.39
CA GLY A 170 -1.57 -17.46 -3.44
C GLY A 170 -3.07 -17.18 -3.51
N VAL A 171 -3.51 -15.92 -3.33
CA VAL A 171 -4.92 -15.55 -3.41
C VAL A 171 -5.39 -15.53 -4.86
N GLU A 172 -6.39 -16.36 -5.16
CA GLU A 172 -7.04 -16.36 -6.47
C GLU A 172 -7.77 -15.04 -6.75
N LEU A 173 -7.69 -14.61 -8.00
CA LEU A 173 -8.36 -13.39 -8.46
C LEU A 173 -9.88 -13.56 -8.40
N VAL A 174 -10.57 -12.65 -7.71
CA VAL A 174 -12.03 -12.63 -7.68
C VAL A 174 -12.55 -12.16 -9.04
N ARG A 175 -13.22 -13.07 -9.74
CA ARG A 175 -13.84 -12.81 -11.03
C ARG A 175 -15.34 -12.84 -10.89
N ILE A 176 -16.02 -11.88 -11.51
CA ILE A 176 -17.47 -11.83 -11.66
C ILE A 176 -17.77 -12.20 -13.11
N PRO A 177 -18.22 -13.44 -13.39
CA PRO A 177 -18.56 -13.86 -14.74
C PRO A 177 -19.75 -13.08 -15.30
N ARG A 178 -19.80 -12.98 -16.62
CA ARG A 178 -20.95 -12.48 -17.36
C ARG A 178 -22.23 -13.24 -16.96
N GLY A 179 -23.32 -12.50 -16.82
CA GLY A 179 -24.63 -13.06 -16.47
C GLY A 179 -24.86 -13.26 -14.97
N SER A 180 -23.83 -13.07 -14.14
CA SER A 180 -23.94 -13.06 -12.68
C SER A 180 -24.88 -11.96 -12.21
N TYR A 181 -25.66 -12.23 -11.18
CA TYR A 181 -26.55 -11.24 -10.57
C TYR A 181 -25.74 -10.25 -9.74
N ILE A 182 -25.95 -8.96 -9.98
CA ILE A 182 -25.35 -7.87 -9.19
C ILE A 182 -26.37 -7.31 -8.21
N LEU A 183 -27.61 -7.15 -8.66
CA LEU A 183 -28.74 -6.73 -7.84
C LEU A 183 -29.97 -7.56 -8.22
N ARG A 184 -30.72 -7.99 -7.21
CA ARG A 184 -32.04 -8.59 -7.33
C ARG A 184 -33.12 -7.60 -6.91
N ALA A 185 -34.35 -7.85 -7.35
CA ALA A 185 -35.49 -7.04 -6.96
C ALA A 185 -35.68 -7.13 -5.43
N GLY A 186 -35.63 -5.99 -4.75
CA GLY A 186 -35.75 -5.89 -3.29
C GLY A 186 -34.42 -5.76 -2.54
N ASP A 187 -33.27 -5.87 -3.22
CA ASP A 187 -31.97 -5.65 -2.59
C ASP A 187 -31.78 -4.18 -2.19
N ILE A 188 -31.23 -3.96 -0.99
CA ILE A 188 -30.79 -2.63 -0.56
C ILE A 188 -29.49 -2.31 -1.33
N VAL A 189 -29.49 -1.19 -2.06
CA VAL A 189 -28.31 -0.75 -2.82
C VAL A 189 -27.23 -0.28 -1.85
N THR A 190 -26.06 -0.89 -1.95
CA THR A 190 -24.87 -0.54 -1.16
C THR A 190 -23.86 0.19 -2.05
N ASP A 191 -22.87 0.86 -1.44
CA ASP A 191 -21.77 1.50 -2.17
C ASP A 191 -21.01 0.50 -3.06
N ARG A 192 -20.91 -0.76 -2.60
CA ARG A 192 -20.31 -1.85 -3.36
C ARG A 192 -21.07 -2.15 -4.66
N HIS A 193 -22.40 -2.15 -4.61
CA HIS A 193 -23.22 -2.32 -5.81
C HIS A 193 -23.00 -1.17 -6.80
N LEU A 194 -22.93 0.07 -6.31
CA LEU A 194 -22.64 1.23 -7.16
C LEU A 194 -21.25 1.14 -7.81
N GLU A 195 -20.24 0.72 -7.06
CA GLU A 195 -18.88 0.55 -7.58
C GLU A 195 -18.82 -0.50 -8.69
N LEU A 196 -19.44 -1.66 -8.49
CA LEU A 196 -19.54 -2.72 -9.50
C LEU A 196 -20.27 -2.24 -10.76
N LEU A 197 -21.41 -1.56 -10.60
CA LEU A 197 -22.16 -1.00 -11.72
C LEU A 197 -21.35 0.07 -12.47
N ARG A 198 -20.48 0.83 -11.77
CA ARG A 198 -19.60 1.82 -12.37
C ARG A 198 -18.52 1.16 -13.22
N LEU A 199 -17.86 0.12 -12.70
CA LEU A 199 -16.83 -0.65 -13.41
C LEU A 199 -17.40 -1.35 -14.66
N LEU A 200 -18.69 -1.71 -14.61
CA LEU A 200 -19.41 -2.28 -15.74
C LEU A 200 -19.96 -1.23 -16.72
N GLY A 201 -19.80 0.06 -16.43
CA GLY A 201 -20.32 1.15 -17.26
C GLY A 201 -21.85 1.24 -17.27
N MET A 202 -22.51 0.64 -16.27
CA MET A 202 -23.97 0.59 -16.15
C MET A 202 -24.53 1.83 -15.42
N LEU A 203 -23.67 2.62 -14.79
CA LEU A 203 -24.04 3.92 -14.24
C LEU A 203 -23.92 5.00 -15.32
N GLN A 204 -25.03 5.65 -15.65
CA GLN A 204 -24.98 6.88 -16.43
C GLN A 204 -24.33 7.98 -15.58
N PRO A 205 -23.35 8.73 -16.11
CA PRO A 205 -22.82 9.88 -15.41
C PRO A 205 -23.97 10.89 -15.23
N GLY A 206 -24.34 11.15 -13.98
CA GLY A 206 -25.33 12.17 -13.66
C GLY A 206 -24.93 13.53 -14.21
N LEU A 207 -25.91 14.42 -14.42
CA LEU A 207 -25.67 15.81 -14.82
C LEU A 207 -24.64 16.44 -13.87
N ASN A 208 -23.44 16.72 -14.38
CA ASN A 208 -22.42 17.42 -13.61
C ASN A 208 -22.83 18.89 -13.51
N VAL A 209 -23.66 19.21 -12.52
CA VAL A 209 -24.23 20.54 -12.30
C VAL A 209 -23.14 21.61 -12.28
N ARG A 210 -21.97 21.31 -11.71
CA ARG A 210 -20.81 22.20 -11.66
C ARG A 210 -20.23 22.49 -13.06
N ALA A 211 -20.12 21.47 -13.90
CA ALA A 211 -19.64 21.65 -15.28
C ALA A 211 -20.63 22.46 -16.12
N TRP A 212 -21.92 22.19 -15.98
CA TRP A 212 -22.98 22.94 -16.66
C TRP A 212 -23.08 24.39 -16.20
N SER A 213 -22.95 24.66 -14.89
CA SER A 213 -22.95 26.02 -14.36
C SER A 213 -21.73 26.81 -14.81
N ALA A 214 -20.55 26.19 -14.86
CA ALA A 214 -19.33 26.83 -15.36
C ALA A 214 -19.44 27.17 -16.86
N ALA A 215 -19.96 26.24 -17.67
CA ALA A 215 -20.19 26.47 -19.09
C ALA A 215 -21.21 27.60 -19.32
N PHE A 216 -22.31 27.63 -18.55
CA PHE A 216 -23.30 28.70 -18.62
C PHE A 216 -22.72 30.07 -18.26
N LEU A 217 -21.98 30.17 -17.15
CA LEU A 217 -21.35 31.43 -16.73
C LEU A 217 -20.33 31.93 -17.74
N LEU A 218 -19.55 31.03 -18.35
CA LEU A 218 -18.58 31.40 -19.38
C LEU A 218 -19.27 31.86 -20.68
N ALA A 219 -20.32 31.16 -21.11
CA ALA A 219 -21.10 31.56 -22.27
C ALA A 219 -21.74 32.94 -22.04
N LEU A 220 -22.33 33.15 -20.86
CA LEU A 220 -22.88 34.45 -20.47
C LEU A 220 -21.81 35.54 -20.46
N GLY A 221 -20.64 35.28 -19.85
CA GLY A 221 -19.52 36.22 -19.82
C GLY A 221 -19.01 36.57 -21.22
N THR A 222 -18.95 35.59 -22.12
CA THR A 222 -18.50 35.78 -23.51
C THR A 222 -19.49 36.64 -24.29
N VAL A 223 -20.80 36.38 -24.15
CA VAL A 223 -21.87 37.18 -24.77
C VAL A 223 -21.85 38.61 -24.24
N LEU A 224 -21.75 38.80 -22.92
CA LEU A 224 -21.71 40.13 -22.30
C LEU A 224 -20.47 40.92 -22.73
N PHE A 225 -19.29 40.29 -22.71
CA PHE A 225 -18.04 40.92 -23.14
C PHE A 225 -18.10 41.32 -24.61
N HIS A 226 -18.58 40.43 -25.47
CA HIS A 226 -18.68 40.71 -26.91
C HIS A 226 -19.74 41.78 -27.20
N GLY A 227 -20.89 41.74 -26.53
CA GLY A 227 -21.92 42.77 -26.61
C GLY A 227 -21.44 44.15 -26.15
N ALA A 228 -20.72 44.20 -25.02
CA ALA A 228 -20.11 45.42 -24.50
C ALA A 228 -19.06 45.98 -25.48
N TYR A 229 -18.23 45.12 -26.08
CA TYR A 229 -17.28 45.51 -27.12
C TYR A 229 -17.98 46.14 -28.32
N LEU A 230 -19.03 45.50 -28.84
CA LEU A 230 -19.79 46.03 -29.99
C LEU A 230 -20.44 47.38 -29.65
N TYR A 231 -21.02 47.51 -28.46
CA TYR A 231 -21.66 48.76 -28.04
C TYR A 231 -20.65 49.91 -27.90
N ALA A 232 -19.48 49.66 -27.31
CA ALA A 232 -18.47 50.68 -27.05
C ALA A 232 -17.66 51.09 -28.30
N PHE A 233 -17.28 50.12 -29.15
CA PHE A 233 -16.31 50.35 -30.23
C PHE A 233 -16.92 50.26 -31.64
N LYS A 234 -18.08 49.60 -31.79
CA LYS A 234 -18.73 49.36 -33.10
C LYS A 234 -20.24 49.63 -33.04
N PRO A 235 -20.69 50.83 -32.63
CA PRO A 235 -22.13 51.13 -32.44
C PRO A 235 -22.95 50.96 -33.72
N THR A 236 -22.34 51.14 -34.90
CA THR A 236 -22.97 50.92 -36.21
C THR A 236 -23.28 49.44 -36.50
N VAL A 237 -22.62 48.51 -35.83
CA VAL A 237 -22.92 47.07 -35.88
C VAL A 237 -23.88 46.71 -34.75
N ALA A 238 -23.72 47.31 -33.56
CA ALA A 238 -24.55 47.03 -32.39
C ALA A 238 -26.00 47.51 -32.53
N THR A 239 -26.28 48.55 -33.31
CA THR A 239 -27.62 49.11 -33.49
C THR A 239 -28.34 48.63 -34.76
N ASP A 240 -27.62 47.98 -35.67
CA ASP A 240 -28.18 47.46 -36.93
C ASP A 240 -28.63 46.00 -36.76
N SER A 241 -29.93 45.78 -36.72
CA SER A 241 -30.53 44.45 -36.54
C SER A 241 -30.11 43.45 -37.63
N LYS A 242 -29.84 43.89 -38.86
CA LYS A 242 -29.40 42.99 -39.94
C LYS A 242 -27.98 42.52 -39.71
N LYS A 243 -27.09 43.42 -39.27
CA LYS A 243 -25.69 43.08 -38.95
C LYS A 243 -25.59 42.18 -37.73
N LEU A 244 -26.39 42.42 -36.70
CA LEU A 244 -26.51 41.52 -35.55
C LEU A 244 -27.05 40.14 -35.94
N LEU A 245 -28.03 40.09 -36.85
CA LEU A 245 -28.54 38.82 -37.35
C LEU A 245 -27.45 38.05 -38.11
N ILE A 246 -26.71 38.69 -39.01
CA ILE A 246 -25.58 38.08 -39.72
C ILE A 246 -24.55 37.54 -38.72
N LEU A 247 -24.14 38.37 -37.75
CA LEU A 247 -23.20 37.96 -36.71
C LEU A 247 -23.69 36.73 -35.95
N SER A 248 -24.95 36.74 -35.53
CA SER A 248 -25.55 35.65 -34.75
C SER A 248 -25.65 34.36 -35.56
N VAL A 249 -26.07 34.44 -36.82
CA VAL A 249 -26.19 33.29 -37.72
C VAL A 249 -24.84 32.67 -38.00
N VAL A 250 -23.82 33.48 -38.29
CA VAL A 250 -22.45 32.98 -38.53
C VAL A 250 -21.88 32.36 -37.25
N TYR A 251 -22.03 33.02 -36.11
CA TYR A 251 -21.55 32.54 -34.82
C TYR A 251 -22.19 31.20 -34.44
N LEU A 252 -23.52 31.12 -34.45
CA LEU A 252 -24.24 29.89 -34.14
C LEU A 252 -24.00 28.80 -35.19
N GLY A 253 -23.85 29.16 -36.46
CA GLY A 253 -23.52 28.24 -37.54
C GLY A 253 -22.15 27.56 -37.30
N VAL A 254 -21.12 28.33 -36.96
CA VAL A 254 -19.79 27.80 -36.63
C VAL A 254 -19.87 26.86 -35.43
N LEU A 255 -20.59 27.23 -34.36
CA LEU A 255 -20.73 26.37 -33.18
C LEU A 255 -21.54 25.10 -33.48
N GLY A 256 -22.62 25.20 -34.25
CA GLY A 256 -23.44 24.07 -34.67
C GLY A 256 -22.64 23.07 -35.50
N ILE A 257 -21.88 23.55 -36.49
CA ILE A 257 -20.99 22.71 -37.30
C ILE A 257 -19.91 22.09 -36.41
N SER A 258 -19.26 22.89 -35.55
CA SER A 258 -18.25 22.40 -34.59
C SER A 258 -18.80 21.28 -33.71
N ARG A 259 -20.05 21.40 -33.26
CA ARG A 259 -20.72 20.37 -32.45
C ARG A 259 -20.97 19.07 -33.22
N GLY A 260 -21.28 19.17 -34.51
CA GLY A 260 -21.47 18.03 -35.39
C GLY A 260 -20.16 17.29 -35.67
N VAL A 261 -19.11 18.02 -36.03
CA VAL A 261 -17.79 17.44 -36.37
C VAL A 261 -16.97 17.03 -35.14
N GLY A 262 -17.30 17.55 -33.96
CA GLY A 262 -16.61 17.24 -32.69
C GLY A 262 -16.66 15.76 -32.29
N GLY A 263 -17.60 14.98 -32.84
CA GLY A 263 -17.60 13.52 -32.70
C GLY A 263 -16.43 12.82 -33.41
N LEU A 264 -15.85 13.45 -34.44
CA LEU A 264 -14.63 12.98 -35.10
C LEU A 264 -13.39 13.68 -34.52
N SER A 265 -13.39 15.02 -34.55
CA SER A 265 -12.27 15.83 -34.05
C SER A 265 -12.67 17.28 -33.87
N TRP A 266 -12.43 17.83 -32.69
CA TRP A 266 -12.69 19.23 -32.37
C TRP A 266 -11.75 20.21 -33.10
N TYR A 267 -10.63 19.74 -33.64
CA TYR A 267 -9.71 20.55 -34.45
C TYR A 267 -10.27 20.92 -35.83
N LEU A 268 -11.39 20.30 -36.25
CA LEU A 268 -12.09 20.60 -37.50
C LEU A 268 -13.09 21.75 -37.39
N ALA A 269 -13.15 22.43 -36.23
CA ALA A 269 -14.04 23.57 -36.04
C ALA A 269 -13.78 24.66 -37.10
N PRO A 270 -14.80 25.10 -37.86
CA PRO A 270 -14.62 26.02 -38.98
C PRO A 270 -14.51 27.49 -38.54
N ALA A 271 -13.72 27.77 -37.50
CA ALA A 271 -13.54 29.11 -36.95
C ALA A 271 -12.97 30.09 -37.99
N ALA A 272 -12.04 29.63 -38.84
CA ALA A 272 -11.48 30.41 -39.95
C ALA A 272 -12.56 30.81 -40.97
N ALA A 273 -13.44 29.89 -41.36
CA ALA A 273 -14.52 30.20 -42.28
C ALA A 273 -15.51 31.23 -41.69
N GLY A 274 -15.81 31.09 -40.40
CA GLY A 274 -16.64 32.05 -39.67
C GLY A 274 -16.06 33.47 -39.68
N THR A 275 -14.77 33.60 -39.36
CA THR A 275 -14.12 34.92 -39.34
C THR A 275 -13.96 35.51 -40.73
N MET A 276 -13.72 34.71 -41.77
CA MET A 276 -13.70 35.17 -43.16
C MET A 276 -15.06 35.76 -43.58
N LEU A 277 -16.17 35.09 -43.25
CA LEU A 277 -17.52 35.59 -43.53
C LEU A 277 -17.82 36.88 -42.77
N LEU A 278 -17.44 36.97 -41.50
CA LEU A 278 -17.65 38.20 -40.72
C LEU A 278 -16.77 39.36 -41.22
N THR A 279 -15.56 39.08 -41.68
CA THR A 279 -14.65 40.11 -42.22
C THR A 279 -15.22 40.71 -43.50
N THR A 280 -15.80 39.88 -44.37
CA THR A 280 -16.36 40.31 -45.65
C THR A 280 -17.72 41.00 -45.51
N MET A 281 -18.58 40.52 -44.62
CA MET A 281 -19.94 41.04 -44.50
C MET A 281 -20.09 42.19 -43.48
N LEU A 282 -19.16 42.30 -42.53
CA LEU A 282 -19.22 43.29 -41.45
C LEU A 282 -17.97 44.17 -41.42
N ASP A 283 -16.94 43.73 -40.71
CA ASP A 283 -15.74 44.50 -40.39
C ASP A 283 -14.68 43.56 -39.82
N GLY A 284 -13.41 43.77 -40.19
CA GLY A 284 -12.30 42.90 -39.75
C GLY A 284 -12.09 42.89 -38.23
N GLN A 285 -12.26 44.02 -37.53
CA GLN A 285 -12.08 44.07 -36.07
C GLN A 285 -13.22 43.33 -35.35
N VAL A 286 -14.45 43.44 -35.86
CA VAL A 286 -15.58 42.63 -35.37
C VAL A 286 -15.33 41.15 -35.59
N ALA A 287 -14.82 40.78 -36.77
CA ALA A 287 -14.49 39.40 -37.09
C ALA A 287 -13.41 38.82 -36.18
N MET A 288 -12.36 39.59 -35.85
CA MET A 288 -11.31 39.16 -34.90
C MET A 288 -11.87 38.92 -33.50
N ALA A 289 -12.65 39.87 -32.97
CA ALA A 289 -13.28 39.74 -31.66
C ALA A 289 -14.23 38.54 -31.61
N SER A 290 -15.00 38.33 -32.68
CA SER A 290 -15.93 37.21 -32.82
C SER A 290 -15.19 35.88 -32.93
N GLY A 291 -14.08 35.82 -33.68
CA GLY A 291 -13.23 34.64 -33.82
C GLY A 291 -12.64 34.20 -32.48
N MET A 292 -12.16 35.13 -31.66
CA MET A 292 -11.71 34.79 -30.29
C MET A 292 -12.84 34.25 -29.43
N ALA A 293 -14.02 34.88 -29.46
CA ALA A 293 -15.19 34.43 -28.71
C ALA A 293 -15.69 33.04 -29.17
N MET A 294 -15.71 32.77 -30.48
CA MET A 294 -16.04 31.45 -31.03
C MET A 294 -15.03 30.41 -30.59
N SER A 295 -13.73 30.72 -30.68
CA SER A 295 -12.65 29.80 -30.33
C SER A 295 -12.68 29.40 -28.86
N LEU A 296 -12.97 30.35 -27.97
CA LEU A 296 -13.14 30.09 -26.54
C LEU A 296 -14.31 29.12 -26.30
N THR A 297 -15.43 29.35 -26.97
CA THR A 297 -16.63 28.51 -26.85
C THR A 297 -16.38 27.10 -27.38
N VAL A 298 -15.71 26.98 -28.54
CA VAL A 298 -15.31 25.68 -29.11
C VAL A 298 -14.36 24.92 -28.19
N GLY A 299 -13.36 25.58 -27.59
CA GLY A 299 -12.45 24.96 -26.64
C GLY A 299 -13.16 24.39 -25.41
N VAL A 300 -14.20 25.07 -24.93
CA VAL A 300 -15.03 24.60 -23.81
C VAL A 300 -15.92 23.43 -24.24
N MET A 301 -16.51 23.48 -25.44
CA MET A 301 -17.27 22.36 -26.00
C MET A 301 -16.42 21.09 -26.15
N ALA A 302 -15.12 21.26 -26.42
CA ALA A 302 -14.13 20.18 -26.47
C ALA A 302 -13.67 19.68 -25.07
N GLY A 303 -14.39 20.03 -24.00
CA GLY A 303 -14.06 19.61 -22.64
C GLY A 303 -13.03 20.51 -21.93
N GLY A 304 -12.82 21.73 -22.42
CA GLY A 304 -11.87 22.69 -21.85
C GLY A 304 -10.43 22.48 -22.34
N GLU A 305 -10.24 21.84 -23.48
CA GLU A 305 -8.91 21.59 -24.02
C GLU A 305 -8.30 22.86 -24.64
N PHE A 306 -7.29 23.42 -23.99
CA PHE A 306 -6.62 24.65 -24.44
C PHE A 306 -6.04 24.55 -25.86
N ARG A 307 -5.62 23.35 -26.30
CA ARG A 307 -5.08 23.13 -27.65
C ARG A 307 -6.12 23.39 -28.72
N VAL A 308 -7.35 22.94 -28.50
CA VAL A 308 -8.47 23.16 -29.44
C VAL A 308 -8.79 24.65 -29.54
N PHE A 309 -8.85 25.35 -28.39
CA PHE A 309 -8.98 26.80 -28.35
C PHE A 309 -7.89 27.49 -29.18
N ALA A 310 -6.61 27.14 -28.96
CA ALA A 310 -5.48 27.77 -29.62
C ALA A 310 -5.53 27.58 -31.14
N VAL A 311 -5.85 26.37 -31.61
CA VAL A 311 -5.97 26.07 -33.05
C VAL A 311 -7.12 26.86 -33.67
N ALA A 312 -8.30 26.89 -33.02
CA ALA A 312 -9.44 27.66 -33.50
C ALA A 312 -9.14 29.17 -33.51
N ALA A 313 -8.43 29.69 -32.50
CA ALA A 313 -8.09 31.10 -32.39
C ALA A 313 -7.07 31.51 -33.47
N ILE A 314 -5.99 30.74 -33.63
CA ILE A 314 -4.97 31.00 -34.65
C ILE A 314 -5.59 30.89 -36.05
N GLY A 315 -6.37 29.83 -36.32
CA GLY A 315 -7.06 29.64 -37.59
C GLY A 315 -8.08 30.75 -37.86
N GLY A 316 -8.83 31.17 -36.85
CA GLY A 316 -9.78 32.28 -36.91
C GLY A 316 -9.11 33.60 -37.26
N LEU A 317 -8.01 33.95 -36.58
CA LEU A 317 -7.25 35.16 -36.86
C LEU A 317 -6.61 35.12 -38.26
N ALA A 318 -6.03 33.98 -38.64
CA ALA A 318 -5.51 33.79 -40.00
C ALA A 318 -6.60 33.98 -41.07
N GLY A 319 -7.82 33.52 -40.81
CA GLY A 319 -8.98 33.74 -41.67
C GLY A 319 -9.32 35.22 -41.88
N VAL A 320 -9.24 36.05 -40.82
CA VAL A 320 -9.44 37.50 -40.95
C VAL A 320 -8.38 38.11 -41.88
N TYR A 321 -7.09 37.86 -41.57
CA TYR A 321 -5.98 38.45 -42.32
C TYR A 321 -5.91 37.98 -43.77
N GLY A 322 -6.36 36.74 -44.04
CA GLY A 322 -6.40 36.19 -45.40
C GLY A 322 -7.38 36.92 -46.32
N VAL A 323 -8.41 37.58 -45.76
CA VAL A 323 -9.47 38.24 -46.53
C VAL A 323 -9.45 39.76 -46.39
N SER A 324 -8.74 40.31 -45.40
CA SER A 324 -8.66 41.75 -45.15
C SER A 324 -7.71 42.50 -46.11
N ARG A 325 -7.70 42.16 -47.40
CA ARG A 325 -6.95 42.88 -48.45
C ARG A 325 -7.83 43.84 -49.23
#